data_AF-A0A379GFM2-F1
#
_entry.id   AF-A0A379GFM2-F1
#
_cell.length_a   1.000
_cell.length_b   1.000
_cell.length_c   1.000
_cell.angle_alpha   90.00
_cell.angle_beta   90.00
_cell.angle_gamma   90.00
#
_symmetry.space_group_name_H-M   'P 1'
#
loop_
_entity.id
_entity.type
_entity.pdbx_description
1 polymer ?
#
loop_
_entity_poly.entity_id
_entity_poly.type
_entity_poly.pdbx_seq_one_letter_code
_entity_poly.pdbx_strand_id
1 'polypeptide(L)'
;MDVSEQFEVQEIVAVEGSSLQLSVLEPQPEKLTQALSEFFGQHKPIRRAFIVNALEQGDDESFYLIGLEITGEENIIAQILPQAAEAAFEHLEEGRSLDFCFVNKDEQGVSHFMTHHVTPFYQRKLGGFLRKGIPIVNLNT
;
A
#
# COMPACT_ATOMS: atom_id res chain seq x y z
N MET A 1 -33.73 -12.22 -10.10
CA MET A 1 -32.93 -11.29 -10.91
C MET A 1 -31.82 -10.81 -10.02
N ASP A 2 -30.59 -11.08 -10.45
CA ASP A 2 -29.28 -10.68 -9.93
C ASP A 2 -29.00 -10.84 -8.43
N VAL A 3 -28.50 -12.02 -8.08
CA VAL A 3 -27.57 -12.17 -6.94
C VAL A 3 -26.18 -11.90 -7.49
N SER A 4 -25.79 -10.63 -7.53
CA SER A 4 -24.40 -10.26 -7.73
C SER A 4 -23.66 -10.63 -6.43
N GLU A 5 -23.23 -11.89 -6.32
CA GLU A 5 -22.22 -12.27 -5.33
C GLU A 5 -21.01 -11.35 -5.57
N GLN A 6 -20.83 -10.37 -4.69
CA GLN A 6 -19.58 -9.62 -4.59
C GLN A 6 -18.53 -10.63 -4.11
N PHE A 7 -17.86 -11.29 -5.04
CA PHE A 7 -16.74 -12.15 -4.72
C PHE A 7 -15.60 -11.27 -4.21
N GLU A 8 -15.30 -11.36 -2.91
CA GLU A 8 -14.06 -10.84 -2.35
C GLU A 8 -12.90 -11.46 -3.14
N VAL A 9 -12.04 -10.62 -3.72
CA VAL A 9 -10.91 -11.11 -4.51
C VAL A 9 -9.86 -11.68 -3.56
N GLN A 10 -9.57 -12.97 -3.70
CA GLN A 10 -8.57 -13.69 -2.92
C GLN A 10 -7.66 -14.52 -3.84
N GLU A 11 -6.37 -14.59 -3.53
CA GLU A 11 -5.38 -15.36 -4.30
C GLU A 11 -4.39 -16.05 -3.36
N ILE A 12 -3.99 -17.29 -3.68
CA ILE A 12 -2.91 -17.99 -2.98
C ILE A 12 -1.62 -17.82 -3.77
N VAL A 13 -0.61 -17.23 -3.15
CA VAL A 13 0.69 -16.96 -3.73
C VAL A 13 1.75 -17.83 -3.05
N ALA A 14 2.55 -18.56 -3.82
CA ALA A 14 3.74 -19.23 -3.29
C ALA A 14 4.89 -18.24 -3.09
N VAL A 15 5.48 -18.21 -1.89
CA VAL A 15 6.68 -17.44 -1.53
C VAL A 15 7.72 -18.45 -1.04
N GLU A 16 9.00 -18.34 -1.44
CA GLU A 16 10.08 -19.33 -1.22
C GLU A 16 9.94 -20.32 -0.03
N GLY A 17 9.16 -21.39 -0.20
CA GLY A 17 8.96 -22.45 0.79
C GLY A 17 7.63 -22.44 1.56
N SER A 18 6.82 -21.37 1.47
CA SER A 18 5.47 -21.25 2.05
C SER A 18 4.44 -20.71 1.04
N SER A 19 3.17 -20.67 1.41
CA SER A 19 2.13 -20.02 0.62
C SER A 19 1.36 -19.00 1.46
N LEU A 20 1.10 -17.84 0.86
CA LEU A 20 0.32 -16.75 1.43
C LEU A 20 -1.05 -16.71 0.75
N GLN A 21 -2.11 -16.77 1.54
CA GLN A 21 -3.44 -16.40 1.08
C GLN A 21 -3.61 -14.89 1.24
N LEU A 22 -3.80 -14.19 0.13
CA LEU A 22 -4.01 -12.75 0.08
C LEU A 22 -5.49 -12.46 -0.18
N SER A 23 -6.04 -11.47 0.52
CA SER A 23 -7.39 -10.97 0.26
C SER A 23 -7.46 -9.45 0.28
N VAL A 24 -8.33 -8.90 -0.56
CA VAL A 24 -8.63 -7.46 -0.57
C VAL A 24 -9.31 -7.08 0.75
N LEU A 25 -8.96 -5.91 1.31
CA LEU A 25 -9.57 -5.34 2.50
C LEU A 25 -10.61 -4.28 2.12
N GLU A 26 -11.88 -4.57 2.32
CA GLU A 26 -12.98 -3.61 2.17
C GLU A 26 -13.95 -3.74 3.37
N PRO A 27 -14.03 -2.72 4.27
CA PRO A 27 -13.30 -1.46 4.26
C PRO A 27 -11.83 -1.59 4.67
N GLN A 28 -10.99 -0.65 4.22
CA GLN A 28 -9.61 -0.53 4.70
C GLN A 28 -9.55 0.19 6.05
N PRO A 29 -8.53 -0.07 6.90
CA PRO A 29 -8.36 0.62 8.18
C PRO A 29 -8.00 2.10 7.95
N GLU A 30 -9.01 2.98 8.07
CA GLU A 30 -8.89 4.40 7.69
C GLU A 30 -7.78 5.13 8.44
N LYS A 31 -7.65 4.93 9.76
CA LYS A 31 -6.62 5.59 10.57
C LYS A 31 -5.22 5.19 10.14
N LEU A 32 -4.99 3.90 9.93
CA LEU A 32 -3.71 3.34 9.50
C LEU A 32 -3.34 3.83 8.10
N THR A 33 -4.26 3.70 7.14
CA THR A 33 -4.03 4.11 5.74
C THR A 33 -3.85 5.62 5.61
N GLN A 34 -4.54 6.43 6.43
CA GLN A 34 -4.33 7.87 6.48
C GLN A 34 -2.94 8.22 7.01
N ALA A 35 -2.54 7.67 8.16
CA ALA A 35 -1.23 7.95 8.77
C ALA A 35 -0.08 7.56 7.82
N LEU A 36 -0.17 6.38 7.21
CA LEU A 36 0.79 5.94 6.20
C LEU A 36 0.78 6.84 4.96
N SER A 37 -0.38 7.29 4.49
CA SER A 37 -0.47 8.22 3.35
C SER A 37 0.19 9.58 3.64
N GLU A 38 0.01 10.11 4.84
CA GLU A 38 0.64 11.35 5.30
C GLU A 38 2.16 11.21 5.41
N PHE A 39 2.63 10.08 5.96
CA PHE A 39 4.04 9.73 5.99
C PHE A 39 4.59 9.59 4.57
N PHE A 40 4.00 8.76 3.71
CA PHE A 40 4.46 8.52 2.33
C PHE A 40 4.46 9.79 1.46
N GLY A 41 3.54 10.72 1.71
CA GLY A 41 3.51 12.03 1.05
C GLY A 41 4.80 12.84 1.24
N GLN A 42 5.55 12.60 2.31
CA GLN A 42 6.81 13.26 2.63
C GLN A 42 8.02 12.55 2.00
N HIS A 43 7.86 11.28 1.57
CA HIS A 43 8.94 10.46 1.03
C HIS A 43 8.79 10.26 -0.49
N LYS A 44 9.49 11.11 -1.26
CA LYS A 44 9.49 11.07 -2.74
C LYS A 44 9.77 9.68 -3.36
N PRO A 45 10.58 8.78 -2.78
CA PRO A 45 10.77 7.46 -3.38
C PRO A 45 9.47 6.66 -3.56
N ILE A 46 8.48 6.84 -2.68
CA ILE A 46 7.25 6.06 -2.68
C ILE A 46 6.28 6.58 -3.75
N ARG A 47 5.86 5.70 -4.66
CA ARG A 47 4.96 6.03 -5.77
C ARG A 47 3.54 5.59 -5.49
N ARG A 48 3.36 4.34 -5.04
CA ARG A 48 2.08 3.75 -4.67
C ARG A 48 2.24 2.89 -3.43
N ALA A 49 1.18 2.78 -2.64
CA ALA A 49 1.09 1.81 -1.56
C ALA A 49 -0.26 1.10 -1.58
N PHE A 50 -0.23 -0.18 -1.26
CA PHE A 50 -1.36 -1.11 -1.26
C PHE A 50 -1.45 -1.76 0.12
N ILE A 51 -2.65 -2.15 0.52
CA ILE A 51 -2.88 -2.90 1.76
C ILE A 51 -3.77 -4.11 1.44
N VAL A 52 -3.36 -5.27 1.93
CA VAL A 52 -4.12 -6.52 1.83
C VAL A 52 -4.09 -7.23 3.18
N ASN A 53 -5.03 -8.13 3.38
CA ASN A 53 -4.91 -9.12 4.44
C ASN A 53 -4.10 -10.30 3.91
N ALA A 54 -3.15 -10.77 4.71
CA ALA A 54 -2.31 -11.92 4.40
C ALA A 54 -2.46 -12.97 5.51
N LEU A 55 -2.54 -14.24 5.11
CA LEU A 55 -2.55 -15.39 5.99
C LEU A 55 -1.52 -16.40 5.48
N GLU A 56 -0.56 -16.76 6.32
CA GLU A 56 0.41 -17.80 5.98
C GLU A 56 -0.21 -19.18 6.16
N GLN A 57 0.08 -20.09 5.22
CA GLN A 57 -0.43 -21.45 5.27
C GLN A 57 0.09 -22.18 6.52
N GLY A 58 -0.85 -22.58 7.38
CA GLY A 58 -0.55 -23.27 8.63
C GLY A 58 -0.65 -22.37 9.87
N ASP A 59 -0.83 -21.06 9.68
CA ASP A 59 -1.15 -20.13 10.74
C ASP A 59 -2.67 -19.87 10.81
N ASP A 60 -3.13 -19.52 12.01
CA ASP A 60 -4.53 -19.14 12.27
C ASP A 60 -4.71 -17.61 12.30
N GLU A 61 -3.61 -16.85 12.40
CA GLU A 61 -3.64 -15.39 12.53
C GLU A 61 -3.24 -14.71 11.21
N SER A 62 -4.07 -13.76 10.79
CA SER A 62 -3.80 -12.93 9.62
C SER A 62 -3.21 -11.58 10.01
N PHE A 63 -2.42 -11.03 9.10
CA PHE A 63 -1.73 -9.74 9.27
C PHE A 63 -1.97 -8.82 8.07
N TYR A 64 -1.72 -7.53 8.26
CA TYR A 64 -1.76 -6.56 7.16
C TYR A 64 -0.43 -6.57 6.41
N LEU A 65 -0.46 -6.82 5.11
CA LEU A 65 0.73 -6.71 4.26
C LEU A 65 0.65 -5.41 3.45
N ILE A 66 1.61 -4.52 3.68
CA ILE A 66 1.73 -3.24 2.98
C ILE A 66 2.71 -3.38 1.80
N GLY A 67 2.16 -3.36 0.59
CA GLY A 67 2.96 -3.35 -0.64
C GLY A 67 3.40 -1.94 -1.01
N LEU A 68 4.69 -1.71 -1.17
CA LEU A 68 5.26 -0.42 -1.57
C LEU A 68 5.86 -0.50 -2.97
N GLU A 69 5.31 0.29 -3.90
CA GLU A 69 6.01 0.59 -5.14
C GLU A 69 6.93 1.79 -4.90
N ILE A 70 8.23 1.50 -4.80
CA ILE A 70 9.26 2.48 -4.45
C ILE A 70 10.31 2.59 -5.56
N THR A 71 10.88 3.78 -5.72
CA THR A 71 11.99 4.05 -6.63
C THR A 71 13.04 4.90 -5.94
N GLY A 72 14.31 4.54 -6.03
CA GLY A 72 15.41 5.28 -5.42
C GLY A 72 16.58 4.37 -5.09
N GLU A 73 17.57 4.92 -4.40
CA GLU A 73 18.72 4.16 -3.91
C GLU A 73 18.34 3.33 -2.66
N GLU A 74 18.91 2.14 -2.54
CA GLU A 74 18.63 1.16 -1.48
C GLU A 74 18.84 1.74 -0.08
N ASN A 75 19.89 2.55 0.11
CA ASN A 75 20.18 3.23 1.38
C ASN A 75 19.07 4.20 1.82
N ILE A 76 18.38 4.86 0.88
CA ILE A 76 17.26 5.75 1.18
C ILE A 76 16.04 4.90 1.54
N ILE A 77 15.79 3.83 0.78
CA ILE A 77 14.70 2.89 1.03
C ILE A 77 14.82 2.26 2.42
N ALA A 78 16.02 1.81 2.80
CA ALA A 78 16.30 1.20 4.10
C ALA A 78 16.06 2.15 5.28
N GLN A 79 16.19 3.46 5.09
CA GLN A 79 15.90 4.47 6.12
C GLN A 79 14.40 4.75 6.25
N ILE A 80 13.61 4.54 5.19
CA ILE A 80 12.17 4.84 5.17
C ILE A 80 11.38 3.76 5.90
N LEU A 81 11.72 2.48 5.71
CA LEU A 81 10.94 1.35 6.26
C LEU A 81 10.75 1.40 7.78
N PRO A 82 11.80 1.63 8.61
CA PRO A 82 11.63 1.71 10.06
C PRO A 82 10.68 2.84 10.49
N GLN A 83 10.76 3.99 9.82
CA GLN A 83 9.89 5.15 10.10
C GLN A 83 8.45 4.90 9.64
N ALA A 84 8.25 4.17 8.54
CA ALA A 84 6.93 3.74 8.10
C ALA A 84 6.30 2.78 9.10
N ALA A 85 7.09 1.84 9.64
CA ALA A 85 6.64 0.90 10.65
C ALA A 85 6.25 1.61 11.95
N GLU A 86 7.04 2.60 12.39
CA GLU A 86 6.72 3.43 13.56
C GLU A 86 5.40 4.19 13.36
N ALA A 87 5.22 4.84 12.20
CA ALA A 87 3.98 5.54 11.86
C ALA A 87 2.76 4.60 11.78
N ALA A 88 2.95 3.35 11.33
CA ALA A 88 1.88 2.36 11.30
C ALA A 88 1.50 1.87 12.70
N PHE A 89 2.50 1.62 13.56
CA PHE A 89 2.31 1.01 14.87
C PHE A 89 1.41 1.84 15.79
N GLU A 90 1.47 3.18 15.72
CA GLU A 90 0.60 4.08 16.48
C GLU A 90 -0.90 3.96 16.13
N HIS A 91 -1.20 3.38 14.96
CA HIS A 91 -2.56 3.28 14.42
C HIS A 91 -3.02 1.85 14.15
N LEU A 92 -2.21 0.86 14.55
CA LEU A 92 -2.53 -0.55 14.42
C LEU A 92 -3.52 -0.96 15.52
N GLU A 93 -4.50 -1.79 15.15
CA GLU A 93 -5.46 -2.32 16.11
C GLU A 93 -4.78 -3.33 17.06
N GLU A 94 -5.25 -3.40 18.31
CA GLU A 94 -4.72 -4.36 19.28
C GLU A 94 -4.83 -5.80 18.75
N GLY A 95 -3.73 -6.55 18.80
CA GLY A 95 -3.67 -7.93 18.30
C GLY A 95 -3.55 -8.08 16.78
N ARG A 96 -3.45 -6.98 16.03
CA ARG A 96 -3.07 -7.02 14.61
C ARG A 96 -1.55 -6.86 14.46
N SER A 97 -1.02 -7.54 13.46
CA SER A 97 0.37 -7.40 13.00
C SER A 97 0.38 -6.76 11.61
N LEU A 98 1.48 -6.11 11.26
CA LEU A 98 1.72 -5.67 9.89
C LEU A 98 3.13 -6.03 9.42
N ASP A 99 3.28 -6.16 8.11
CA ASP A 99 4.58 -6.29 7.46
C ASP A 99 4.62 -5.46 6.15
N PHE A 100 5.81 -5.25 5.61
CA PHE A 100 6.05 -4.51 4.38
C PHE A 100 6.72 -5.39 3.32
N CYS A 101 6.23 -5.29 2.08
CA CYS A 101 6.93 -5.83 0.92
C CYS A 101 7.10 -4.78 -0.16
N PHE A 102 8.06 -4.99 -1.04
CA PHE A 102 8.17 -4.19 -2.26
C PHE A 102 7.33 -4.83 -3.35
N VAL A 103 6.65 -4.00 -4.13
CA VAL A 103 5.89 -4.46 -5.29
C VAL A 103 6.40 -3.82 -6.57
N ASN A 104 6.48 -4.66 -7.60
CA ASN A 104 6.84 -4.25 -8.94
C ASN A 104 5.80 -4.78 -9.93
N LYS A 105 5.32 -3.91 -10.81
CA LYS A 105 4.29 -4.24 -11.82
C LYS A 105 4.67 -5.41 -12.74
N ASP A 106 5.96 -5.68 -12.90
CA ASP A 106 6.49 -6.70 -13.82
C ASP A 106 6.75 -8.04 -13.09
N GLU A 107 6.52 -8.11 -11.77
CA GLU A 107 6.73 -9.31 -10.95
C GLU A 107 5.43 -10.08 -10.69
N GLN A 108 5.56 -11.41 -10.62
CA GLN A 108 4.45 -12.32 -10.34
C GLN A 108 4.20 -12.47 -8.82
N GLY A 109 3.14 -13.16 -8.43
CA GLY A 109 2.81 -13.44 -7.03
C GLY A 109 2.25 -12.22 -6.30
N VAL A 110 2.82 -11.87 -5.14
CA VAL A 110 2.31 -10.79 -4.26
C VAL A 110 2.25 -9.46 -5.02
N SER A 111 3.31 -9.16 -5.79
CA SER A 111 3.40 -8.00 -6.66
C SER A 111 2.26 -7.95 -7.69
N HIS A 112 1.96 -9.06 -8.35
CA HIS A 112 0.88 -9.15 -9.33
C HIS A 112 -0.49 -8.93 -8.68
N PHE A 113 -0.77 -9.65 -7.58
CA PHE A 113 -2.03 -9.53 -6.84
C PHE A 113 -2.28 -8.06 -6.44
N MET A 114 -1.32 -7.43 -5.76
CA MET A 114 -1.47 -6.06 -5.29
C MET A 114 -1.61 -5.06 -6.42
N THR A 115 -0.83 -5.17 -7.50
CA THR A 115 -0.83 -4.16 -8.56
C THR A 115 -2.01 -4.26 -9.53
N HIS A 116 -2.66 -5.42 -9.62
CA HIS A 116 -3.77 -5.67 -10.57
C HIS A 116 -5.13 -5.80 -9.90
N HIS A 117 -5.18 -6.27 -8.64
CA HIS A 117 -6.44 -6.59 -7.97
C HIS A 117 -6.75 -5.68 -6.77
N VAL A 118 -5.80 -4.84 -6.34
CA VAL A 118 -5.96 -3.97 -5.17
C VAL A 118 -5.89 -2.51 -5.58
N THR A 119 -6.85 -1.71 -5.14
CA THR A 119 -6.78 -0.25 -5.31
C THR A 119 -5.74 0.32 -4.34
N PRO A 120 -4.75 1.11 -4.81
CA PRO A 120 -3.76 1.70 -3.93
C PRO A 120 -4.42 2.73 -3.00
N PHE A 121 -4.16 2.60 -1.70
CA PHE A 121 -4.63 3.58 -0.72
C PHE A 121 -3.83 4.89 -0.78
N TYR A 122 -2.57 4.79 -1.21
CA TYR A 122 -1.72 5.93 -1.48
C TYR A 122 -1.22 5.88 -2.92
N GLN A 123 -1.34 7.00 -3.63
CA GLN A 123 -0.69 7.21 -4.92
C GLN A 123 -0.17 8.64 -5.01
N ARG A 124 1.14 8.76 -5.26
CA ARG A 124 1.78 10.06 -5.41
C ARG A 124 1.22 10.76 -6.64
N LYS A 125 0.66 11.95 -6.44
CA LYS A 125 0.12 12.79 -7.52
C LYS A 125 1.26 13.32 -8.40
N LEU A 126 1.26 12.90 -9.66
CA LEU A 126 2.10 13.47 -10.72
C LEU A 126 1.56 14.86 -11.08
N GLY A 127 1.83 15.90 -10.28
CA GLY A 127 1.28 17.24 -10.59
C GLY A 127 1.32 18.31 -9.50
N GLY A 128 1.86 18.03 -8.31
CA GLY A 128 2.01 19.06 -7.26
C GLY A 128 2.90 20.25 -7.65
N PHE A 129 3.68 20.12 -8.74
CA PHE A 129 4.57 21.17 -9.24
C PHE A 129 3.82 22.35 -9.88
N LEU A 130 2.60 22.16 -10.41
CA LEU A 130 1.89 23.20 -11.15
C LEU A 130 1.09 24.19 -10.27
N ARG A 131 0.98 23.94 -8.95
CA ARG A 131 0.12 24.78 -8.08
C ARG A 131 0.84 25.77 -7.19
N LYS A 132 2.18 25.69 -7.04
CA LYS A 132 2.95 26.60 -6.18
C LYS A 132 3.70 27.72 -6.93
N GLY A 133 3.70 27.71 -8.26
CA GLY A 133 4.59 28.59 -9.04
C GLY A 133 3.93 29.44 -10.14
N ILE A 134 2.61 29.36 -10.34
CA ILE A 134 1.95 30.19 -11.36
C ILE A 134 1.30 31.38 -10.65
N PRO A 135 1.91 32.57 -10.64
CA PRO A 135 1.19 33.77 -10.25
C PRO A 135 0.01 33.93 -11.21
N ILE A 136 -1.21 33.91 -10.67
CA ILE A 136 -2.40 34.28 -11.40
C ILE A 136 -2.29 35.79 -11.63
N VAL A 137 -1.71 36.20 -12.76
CA VAL A 137 -1.80 37.59 -13.22
C VAL A 137 -3.20 37.78 -13.76
N ASN A 138 -4.09 38.36 -12.95
CA ASN A 138 -5.34 38.89 -13.46
C ASN A 138 -4.99 40.06 -14.40
N LEU A 139 -5.01 39.80 -15.72
CA LEU A 139 -5.09 40.88 -16.69
C LEU A 139 -6.52 41.42 -16.65
N ASN A 140 -6.77 42.37 -15.75
CA ASN A 140 -7.92 43.24 -15.88
C ASN A 140 -7.70 44.15 -17.10
N THR A 141 -8.76 44.20 -17.91
CA THR A 141 -8.95 45.00 -19.14
C THR A 141 -8.75 46.49 -18.91
#